data_AF-A0A3D3JYM3-F1
#
_entry.id   AF-A0A3D3JYM3-F1
#
_cell.length_a   1.000
_cell.length_b   1.000
_cell.length_c   1.000
_cell.angle_alpha   90.00
_cell.angle_beta   90.00
_cell.angle_gamma   90.00
#
_symmetry.space_group_name_H-M   'P 1'
#
loop_
_entity.id
_entity.type
_entity.pdbx_description
1 polymer ?
#
loop_
_entity_poly.entity_id
_entity_poly.type
_entity_poly.pdbx_seq_one_letter_code
_entity_poly.pdbx_strand_id
1 'polypeptide(L)'
;MNIKNIIFDFGGVVMDWNPRYFFKDYFNDDEKMEFFLKNIATDEWNAEQDRGRTLAEGTEIQVAKFPQWEKELRAYYDNWTTMLRSDIPKNVEVLRKLEHSNYELFGLTNWSAETFP
;
A
#
# COMPACT_ATOMS: atom_id res chain seq x y z
N MET A 1 33.56 -4.33 7.29
CA MET A 1 32.53 -3.30 7.03
C MET A 1 31.60 -3.30 8.23
N ASN A 2 31.39 -2.17 8.92
CA ASN A 2 30.50 -2.12 10.08
C ASN A 2 29.21 -1.40 9.68
N ILE A 3 28.06 -2.03 9.92
CA ILE A 3 26.75 -1.41 9.70
C ILE A 3 26.54 -0.37 10.81
N LYS A 4 25.97 0.77 10.48
CA LYS A 4 25.64 1.84 11.46
C LYS A 4 24.17 2.22 11.43
N ASN A 5 23.55 2.14 10.25
CA ASN A 5 22.21 2.63 10.01
C ASN A 5 21.36 1.47 9.47
N ILE A 6 20.13 1.39 9.94
CA ILE A 6 19.13 0.43 9.48
C ILE A 6 17.92 1.22 9.02
N ILE A 7 17.46 0.94 7.80
CA ILE A 7 16.30 1.60 7.19
C ILE A 7 15.18 0.58 7.12
N PHE A 8 14.01 0.93 7.66
CA PHE A 8 12.79 0.15 7.57
C PHE A 8 11.85 0.74 6.52
N ASP A 9 11.44 -0.11 5.58
CA ASP A 9 10.26 0.15 4.77
C ASP A 9 8.98 -0.11 5.58
N PHE A 10 7.85 0.39 5.09
CA PHE A 10 6.57 0.38 5.80
C PHE A 10 5.67 -0.71 5.23
N GLY A 11 5.21 -0.55 3.99
CA GLY A 11 4.26 -1.47 3.35
C GLY A 11 4.82 -2.88 3.16
N GLY A 12 4.23 -3.88 3.81
CA GLY A 12 4.69 -5.27 3.76
C GLY A 12 5.95 -5.54 4.60
N VAL A 13 6.45 -4.54 5.33
CA VAL A 13 7.62 -4.68 6.23
C VAL A 13 7.25 -4.35 7.67
N VAL A 14 6.90 -3.11 8.00
CA VAL A 14 6.42 -2.76 9.35
C VAL A 14 4.90 -2.87 9.45
N MET A 15 4.19 -2.53 8.37
CA MET A 15 2.73 -2.47 8.30
C MET A 15 2.19 -3.47 7.28
N ASP A 16 1.11 -4.16 7.63
CA ASP A 16 0.47 -5.12 6.74
C ASP A 16 -0.48 -4.40 5.77
N TRP A 17 -0.03 -4.18 4.54
CA TRP A 17 -0.82 -3.55 3.48
C TRP A 17 -1.21 -4.58 2.42
N ASN A 18 -2.51 -4.70 2.14
CA ASN A 18 -3.02 -5.57 1.09
C ASN A 18 -4.40 -5.09 0.59
N PRO A 19 -4.56 -4.74 -0.71
CA PRO A 19 -5.85 -4.30 -1.25
C PRO A 19 -6.96 -5.37 -1.16
N ARG A 20 -6.57 -6.65 -1.06
CA ARG A 20 -7.51 -7.77 -0.89
C ARG A 20 -8.30 -7.68 0.41
N TYR A 21 -7.81 -6.98 1.44
CA TYR A 21 -8.54 -6.84 2.70
C TYR A 21 -9.85 -6.07 2.55
N PHE A 22 -9.90 -5.12 1.62
CA PHE A 22 -11.14 -4.43 1.28
C PHE A 22 -11.90 -5.18 0.18
N PHE A 23 -11.21 -5.51 -0.92
CA PHE A 23 -11.91 -5.96 -2.12
C PHE A 23 -12.50 -7.37 -2.02
N LYS A 24 -12.00 -8.21 -1.10
CA LYS A 24 -12.59 -9.53 -0.86
C LYS A 24 -14.05 -9.43 -0.43
N ASP A 25 -14.33 -8.54 0.52
CA ASP A 25 -15.69 -8.32 1.02
C ASP A 25 -16.52 -7.47 0.05
N TYR A 26 -15.90 -6.52 -0.64
CA TYR A 26 -16.57 -5.68 -1.65
C TYR A 26 -17.14 -6.51 -2.81
N PHE A 27 -16.33 -7.42 -3.38
CA PHE A 27 -16.76 -8.22 -4.54
C PHE A 27 -17.56 -9.46 -4.14
N ASN A 28 -17.24 -10.09 -3.01
CA ASN A 28 -17.73 -11.42 -2.63
C ASN A 28 -17.55 -12.46 -3.78
N ASP A 29 -16.48 -12.27 -4.56
CA ASP A 29 -16.11 -13.05 -5.74
C ASP A 29 -14.59 -12.91 -5.92
N ASP A 30 -13.85 -13.96 -5.55
CA ASP A 30 -12.39 -13.97 -5.56
C ASP A 30 -11.84 -13.84 -7.00
N GLU A 31 -12.50 -14.44 -8.00
CA GLU A 31 -12.04 -14.37 -9.40
C GLU A 31 -12.19 -12.95 -9.95
N LYS A 32 -13.32 -12.29 -9.66
CA LYS A 32 -13.56 -10.90 -10.07
C LYS A 32 -12.62 -9.93 -9.36
N MET A 33 -12.38 -10.13 -8.05
CA MET A 33 -11.40 -9.35 -7.29
C MET A 33 -10.01 -9.48 -7.90
N GLU A 34 -9.53 -10.70 -8.11
CA GLU A 34 -8.19 -10.92 -8.65
C GLU A 34 -8.07 -10.36 -10.07
N PHE A 35 -9.13 -10.46 -10.89
CA PHE A 35 -9.15 -9.83 -12.20
C PHE A 35 -9.01 -8.30 -12.09
N PHE A 36 -9.77 -7.66 -11.19
CA PHE A 36 -9.71 -6.23 -10.97
C PHE A 36 -8.31 -5.79 -10.51
N LEU A 37 -7.75 -6.42 -9.47
CA LEU A 37 -6.43 -6.04 -8.95
C LEU A 37 -5.29 -6.34 -9.94
N LYS A 38 -5.42 -7.40 -10.75
CA LYS A 38 -4.36 -7.79 -11.70
C LYS A 38 -4.38 -6.99 -13.00
N ASN A 39 -5.56 -6.57 -13.48
CA ASN A 39 -5.71 -6.01 -14.83
C ASN A 39 -6.18 -4.55 -14.83
N ILE A 40 -6.82 -4.08 -13.76
CA ILE A 40 -7.48 -2.79 -13.69
C ILE A 40 -6.78 -1.89 -12.66
N ALA A 41 -6.79 -2.24 -11.38
CA ALA A 41 -6.09 -1.50 -10.32
C ALA A 41 -4.71 -2.13 -10.06
N THR A 42 -3.85 -2.12 -11.09
CA THR A 42 -2.57 -2.83 -11.06
C THR A 42 -1.54 -2.17 -10.14
N ASP A 43 -0.57 -2.95 -9.69
CA ASP A 43 0.53 -2.46 -8.87
C ASP A 43 1.33 -1.36 -9.59
N GLU A 44 1.51 -1.46 -10.91
CA GLU A 44 2.17 -0.42 -11.71
C GLU A 44 1.37 0.86 -11.75
N TRP A 45 0.04 0.77 -11.78
CA TRP A 45 -0.80 1.96 -11.67
C TRP A 45 -0.62 2.60 -10.31
N ASN A 46 -0.75 1.86 -9.21
CA ASN A 46 -0.59 2.39 -7.84
C ASN A 46 0.81 2.97 -7.58
N ALA A 47 1.86 2.37 -8.16
CA ALA A 47 3.24 2.81 -8.00
C ALA A 47 3.50 4.22 -8.59
N GLU A 48 2.65 4.74 -9.46
CA GLU A 48 2.77 6.13 -9.93
C GLU A 48 2.35 7.14 -8.85
N GLN A 49 1.41 6.77 -7.98
CA GLN A 49 1.02 7.58 -6.83
C GLN A 49 2.16 7.64 -5.81
N ASP A 50 2.83 6.51 -5.61
CA ASP A 50 4.07 6.43 -4.83
C ASP A 50 5.20 7.29 -5.43
N ARG A 51 5.20 7.50 -6.75
CA ARG A 51 6.10 8.43 -7.45
C ARG A 51 5.67 9.90 -7.38
N GLY A 52 4.55 10.21 -6.73
CA GLY A 52 4.07 11.58 -6.49
C GLY A 52 2.91 12.03 -7.38
N ARG A 53 2.32 11.15 -8.18
CA ARG A 53 1.03 11.45 -8.85
C ARG A 53 -0.08 11.51 -7.81
N THR A 54 -0.99 12.47 -7.93
CA THR A 54 -2.11 12.56 -6.99
C THR A 54 -3.08 11.37 -7.13
N LEU A 55 -3.75 10.99 -6.04
CA LEU A 55 -4.78 9.94 -6.05
C LEU A 55 -5.92 10.30 -7.00
N ALA A 56 -6.33 11.57 -6.99
CA ALA A 56 -7.40 12.09 -7.84
C ALA A 56 -7.03 11.95 -9.33
N GLU A 57 -5.85 12.44 -9.73
CA GLU A 57 -5.38 12.32 -11.11
C GLU A 57 -5.24 10.85 -11.54
N GLY A 58 -4.62 10.02 -10.70
CA GLY A 58 -4.44 8.60 -10.98
C GLY A 58 -5.76 7.85 -11.14
N THR A 59 -6.77 8.20 -10.32
CA THR A 59 -8.13 7.66 -10.42
C THR A 59 -8.77 8.03 -11.75
N GLU A 60 -8.79 9.31 -12.12
CA GLU A 60 -9.41 9.77 -13.37
C GLU A 60 -8.74 9.15 -14.61
N ILE A 61 -7.41 9.05 -14.63
CA ILE A 61 -6.68 8.38 -15.72
C ILE A 61 -7.13 6.92 -15.87
N GLN A 62 -7.32 6.23 -14.75
CA GLN A 62 -7.68 4.81 -14.78
C GLN A 62 -9.16 4.59 -15.11
N VAL A 63 -10.04 5.46 -14.63
CA VAL A 63 -11.47 5.48 -14.97
C VAL A 63 -11.66 5.72 -16.46
N ALA A 64 -10.90 6.63 -17.07
CA ALA A 64 -10.95 6.87 -18.51
C ALA A 64 -10.56 5.63 -19.34
N LYS A 65 -9.63 4.80 -18.84
CA LYS A 65 -9.23 3.54 -19.50
C LYS A 65 -10.24 2.41 -19.28
N PHE A 66 -10.88 2.39 -18.11
CA PHE A 66 -11.74 1.30 -17.66
C PHE A 66 -13.06 1.86 -17.08
N PRO A 67 -13.89 2.54 -17.90
CA PRO A 67 -15.08 3.23 -17.39
C PRO A 67 -16.10 2.29 -16.74
N GLN A 68 -16.11 1.01 -17.13
CA GLN A 68 -16.97 -0.01 -16.51
C GLN A 68 -16.57 -0.39 -15.07
N TRP A 69 -15.38 0.02 -14.62
CA TRP A 69 -14.84 -0.22 -13.28
C TRP A 69 -14.74 1.06 -12.44
N GLU A 70 -15.44 2.13 -12.84
CA GLU A 70 -15.33 3.44 -12.19
C GLU A 70 -15.60 3.37 -10.68
N LYS A 71 -16.65 2.65 -10.27
CA LYS A 71 -17.03 2.53 -8.86
C LYS A 71 -15.92 1.87 -8.04
N GLU A 72 -15.34 0.80 -8.56
CA GLU A 72 -14.28 0.04 -7.92
C GLU A 72 -12.97 0.83 -7.85
N LEU A 73 -12.63 1.57 -8.91
CA LEU A 73 -11.45 2.43 -8.95
C LEU A 73 -11.53 3.57 -7.92
N ARG A 74 -12.70 4.22 -7.79
CA ARG A 74 -12.92 5.23 -6.75
C ARG A 74 -12.89 4.60 -5.35
N ALA A 75 -13.54 3.44 -5.18
CA ALA A 75 -13.54 2.71 -3.92
C ALA A 75 -12.14 2.31 -3.44
N TYR A 76 -11.18 2.11 -4.35
CA TYR A 76 -9.80 1.75 -4.02
C TYR A 76 -9.17 2.76 -3.05
N TYR A 77 -9.19 4.05 -3.40
CA TYR A 77 -8.64 5.09 -2.54
C TYR A 77 -9.65 5.61 -1.51
N ASP A 78 -10.96 5.55 -1.74
CA ASP A 78 -11.93 5.91 -0.69
C ASP A 78 -11.83 5.00 0.55
N ASN A 79 -11.30 3.78 0.38
CA ASN A 79 -11.23 2.75 1.43
C ASN A 79 -9.80 2.24 1.69
N TRP A 80 -8.77 2.99 1.30
CA TRP A 80 -7.37 2.55 1.44
C TRP A 80 -6.99 2.18 2.88
N THR A 81 -7.59 2.83 3.88
CA THR A 81 -7.34 2.54 5.30
C THR A 81 -7.78 1.15 5.71
N THR A 82 -8.75 0.54 5.02
CA THR A 82 -9.16 -0.86 5.26
C THR A 82 -8.15 -1.85 4.68
N MET A 83 -7.39 -1.43 3.67
CA MET A 83 -6.30 -2.20 3.06
C MET A 83 -5.05 -2.18 3.93
N LEU A 84 -4.95 -1.24 4.87
CA LEU A 84 -3.88 -1.16 5.85
C LEU A 84 -4.33 -1.79 7.17
N ARG A 85 -3.80 -2.97 7.48
CA ARG A 85 -4.02 -3.65 8.76
C ARG A 85 -2.97 -3.23 9.80
N SER A 86 -2.92 -3.98 10.90
CA SER A 86 -1.96 -3.76 11.98
C SER A 86 -0.51 -3.89 11.50
N ASP A 87 0.40 -3.62 12.41
CA ASP A 87 1.79 -3.94 12.24
C ASP A 87 2.03 -5.43 11.96
N ILE A 88 3.16 -5.74 11.32
CA ILE A 88 3.69 -7.09 11.18
C ILE A 88 4.48 -7.40 12.46
N PRO A 89 3.93 -8.18 13.41
CA PRO A 89 4.43 -8.17 14.79
C PRO A 89 5.87 -8.66 14.91
N LYS A 90 6.26 -9.65 14.08
CA LYS A 90 7.63 -10.17 14.04
C LYS A 90 8.65 -9.11 13.62
N ASN A 91 8.28 -8.23 12.69
CA ASN A 91 9.18 -7.20 12.17
C ASN A 91 9.26 -6.03 13.15
N VAL A 92 8.15 -5.67 13.80
CA VAL A 92 8.14 -4.69 14.89
C VAL A 92 8.96 -5.18 16.10
N GLU A 93 8.92 -6.48 16.42
CA GLU A 93 9.78 -7.05 17.47
C GLU A 93 11.27 -6.84 17.17
N VAL A 94 11.68 -7.01 15.91
CA VAL A 94 13.07 -6.74 15.47
C VAL A 94 13.39 -5.25 15.59
N LEU A 95 12.51 -4.37 15.13
CA LEU A 95 12.68 -2.92 15.26
C LEU A 95 12.87 -2.52 16.73
N ARG A 96 12.01 -3.01 17.65
CA ARG A 96 12.10 -2.73 19.09
C ARG A 96 13.40 -3.23 19.71
N LYS A 97 13.93 -4.39 19.27
CA LYS A 97 15.23 -4.88 19.74
C LYS A 97 16.38 -3.98 19.28
N LEU A 98 16.29 -3.47 18.06
CA LEU A 98 17.32 -2.60 17.47
C LEU A 98 17.28 -1.18 18.04
N GLU A 99 16.12 -0.71 18.51
CA GLU A 99 15.97 0.60 19.18
C GLU A 99 16.88 0.72 20.41
N HIS A 100 17.17 -0.40 21.09
CA HIS A 100 18.07 -0.44 22.25
C HIS A 100 19.53 -0.76 21.88
N SER A 101 19.90 -0.66 20.61
CA SER A 101 21.25 -0.92 20.11
C SER A 101 21.98 0.37 19.72
N ASN A 102 23.19 0.24 19.16
CA ASN A 102 23.98 1.38 18.67
C ASN A 102 23.68 1.73 17.20
N TYR A 103 22.67 1.12 16.58
CA TYR A 103 22.26 1.43 15.21
C TYR A 103 21.34 2.65 15.19
N GLU A 104 21.54 3.53 14.21
CA GLU A 104 20.56 4.57 13.89
C GLU A 104 19.44 3.96 13.04
N LEU A 105 18.20 4.11 13.49
CA LEU A 105 17.02 3.57 12.79
C LEU A 105 16.31 4.67 12.01
N PHE A 106 16.01 4.40 10.75
CA PHE A 106 15.28 5.30 9.86
C PHE A 106 14.07 4.60 9.26
N GLY A 107 13.04 5.38 8.95
CA GLY A 107 11.92 4.95 8.12
C GLY A 107 12.07 5.51 6.71
N LEU A 108 11.83 4.69 5.69
CA LEU A 108 11.77 5.13 4.30
C LEU A 108 10.67 4.35 3.58
N THR A 109 9.62 5.04 3.15
CA THR A 109 8.53 4.43 2.37
C THR A 109 8.26 5.23 1.12
N ASN A 110 7.79 4.51 0.09
CA ASN A 110 7.30 5.06 -1.15
C ASN A 110 5.81 5.40 -1.09
N TRP A 111 5.09 5.16 0.02
CA TRP A 111 3.67 5.48 0.11
C TRP A 111 3.37 6.90 -0.36
N SER A 112 2.32 7.03 -1.17
CA SER A 112 1.79 8.33 -1.56
C SER A 112 1.63 9.24 -0.35
N ALA A 113 2.05 10.50 -0.51
CA ALA A 113 1.91 11.53 0.51
C ALA A 113 0.45 11.75 0.96
N GLU A 114 -0.53 11.39 0.12
CA GLU A 114 -1.96 11.48 0.45
C GLU A 114 -2.46 10.31 1.32
N THR A 115 -1.63 9.29 1.53
CA THR A 115 -1.92 8.11 2.36
C THR A 115 -0.94 7.97 3.55
N PHE A 116 0.01 8.88 3.67
CA PHE A 116 0.96 8.93 4.78
C PHE A 116 0.46 9.90 5.86
N PRO A 117 0.44 9.49 7.16
CA PRO A 117 -0.09 10.31 8.25
C PRO A 117 0.78 11.53 8.60
#